data_AF-A0A450X4M3-F1
#
_entry.id   AF-A0A450X4M3-F1
#
_cell.length_a   1.000
_cell.length_b   1.000
_cell.length_c   1.000
_cell.angle_alpha   90.00
_cell.angle_beta   90.00
_cell.angle_gamma   90.00
#
_symmetry.space_group_name_H-M   'P 1'
#
loop_
_entity.id
_entity.type
_entity.pdbx_description
1 polymer ?
#
loop_
_entity_poly.entity_id
_entity_poly.type
_entity_poly.pdbx_seq_one_letter_code
_entity_poly.pdbx_strand_id
1 'polypeptide(L)'
;MKSRLPRIAHIAHFVLFLALAAATTRSGVTEELVGSIPGQLTVQQGAAVYTIPIEVPPGVAPGVIDTQPDLAICPYNSGGNGLLGVGFSLSGLSVITRCGQTIAQDEQKGGVYYDSRDRFCPDGQRLIAISGTNGGNGAHQRS
;
A
#
# COMPACT_ATOMS: atom_id res chain seq x y z
N MET A 1 33.26 58.60 6.53
CA MET A 1 32.54 57.36 6.93
C MET A 1 31.13 57.41 6.32
N LYS A 2 30.88 56.70 5.21
CA LYS A 2 29.59 56.72 4.50
C LYS A 2 28.61 55.77 5.21
N SER A 3 27.49 56.30 5.69
CA SER A 3 26.57 55.60 6.60
C SER A 3 26.02 54.32 5.96
N ARG A 4 26.19 53.19 6.65
CA ARG A 4 25.69 51.87 6.20
C ARG A 4 24.20 51.64 6.51
N LEU A 5 23.55 52.62 7.15
CA LEU A 5 22.14 52.55 7.60
C LEU A 5 21.12 52.21 6.49
N PRO A 6 21.12 52.81 5.28
CA PRO A 6 20.05 52.53 4.30
C PRO A 6 20.16 51.14 3.66
N ARG A 7 21.38 50.57 3.59
CA ARG A 7 21.61 49.23 3.03
C ARG A 7 21.13 48.13 3.97
N ILE A 8 21.25 48.33 5.28
CA ILE A 8 20.78 47.39 6.30
C ILE A 8 19.25 47.37 6.34
N ALA A 9 18.60 48.53 6.17
CA ALA A 9 17.14 48.64 6.13
C ALA A 9 16.51 47.89 4.93
N HIS A 10 17.13 47.95 3.74
CA HIS A 10 16.64 47.22 2.57
C HIS A 10 16.84 45.71 2.68
N ILE A 11 17.97 45.26 3.25
CA ILE A 11 18.20 43.84 3.50
C ILE A 11 17.21 43.31 4.54
N ALA A 12 16.93 44.06 5.60
CA ALA A 12 15.95 43.67 6.62
C ALA A 12 14.53 43.56 6.04
N HIS A 13 14.11 44.51 5.20
CA HIS A 13 12.81 44.43 4.52
C HIS A 13 12.75 43.27 3.53
N PHE A 14 13.82 43.00 2.78
CA PHE A 14 13.87 41.89 1.83
C PHE A 14 13.82 40.53 2.54
N VAL A 15 14.54 40.38 3.65
CA VAL A 15 14.49 39.17 4.48
C VAL A 15 13.12 38.99 5.14
N LEU A 16 12.50 40.08 5.61
CA LEU A 16 11.15 40.04 6.16
C LEU A 16 10.09 39.68 5.10
N PHE A 17 10.25 40.18 3.87
CA PHE A 17 9.39 39.84 2.74
C PHE A 17 9.54 38.38 2.32
N LEU A 18 10.77 37.86 2.30
CA LEU A 18 11.06 36.46 1.97
C LEU A 18 10.51 35.50 3.04
N ALA A 19 10.62 35.87 4.33
CA ALA A 19 10.06 35.09 5.44
C ALA A 19 8.53 35.07 5.42
N LEU A 20 7.89 36.18 5.01
CA LEU A 20 6.43 36.27 4.88
C LEU A 20 5.91 35.47 3.68
N ALA A 21 6.66 35.41 2.58
CA ALA A 21 6.33 34.57 1.42
C ALA A 21 6.46 33.07 1.71
N ALA A 22 7.41 32.66 2.56
CA ALA A 22 7.61 31.27 2.95
C ALA A 22 6.53 30.72 3.90
N ALA A 23 5.71 31.58 4.52
CA ALA A 23 4.68 31.18 5.48
C ALA A 23 3.30 30.85 4.87
N THR A 24 3.13 30.97 3.54
CA THR A 24 1.86 30.63 2.86
C THR A 24 1.90 29.23 2.25
N THR A 25 2.00 28.19 3.09
CA THR A 25 1.50 26.86 2.70
C THR A 25 0.07 26.76 3.19
N ARG A 26 -0.89 26.95 2.29
CA ARG A 26 -2.31 26.77 2.59
C ARG A 26 -2.56 25.27 2.73
N SER A 27 -2.63 24.77 3.96
CA SER A 27 -3.21 23.45 4.22
C SER A 27 -4.68 23.53 3.82
N GLY A 28 -5.07 22.85 2.74
CA GLY A 28 -6.46 22.66 2.38
C GLY A 28 -7.11 21.77 3.42
N VAL A 29 -8.03 22.32 4.21
CA VAL A 29 -8.96 21.49 4.99
C VAL A 29 -9.99 20.97 4.00
N THR A 30 -9.98 19.66 3.75
CA THR A 30 -11.05 18.98 3.03
C THR A 30 -12.21 18.80 4.00
N GLU A 31 -13.24 19.63 3.87
CA GLU A 31 -14.54 19.38 4.51
C GLU A 31 -15.13 18.13 3.86
N GLU A 32 -15.19 17.03 4.62
CA GLU A 32 -15.87 15.83 4.17
C GLU A 32 -17.39 16.03 4.33
N LEU A 33 -18.12 16.00 3.22
CA LEU A 33 -19.57 16.17 3.21
C LEU A 33 -20.23 15.03 4.01
N VAL A 34 -21.10 15.35 4.97
CA VAL A 34 -21.82 14.32 5.73
C VAL A 34 -22.54 13.36 4.77
N GLY A 35 -22.23 12.07 4.89
CA GLY A 35 -22.76 11.02 4.00
C GLY A 35 -21.86 10.66 2.82
N SER A 36 -20.67 11.27 2.68
CA SER A 36 -19.65 10.72 1.79
C SER A 36 -19.02 9.46 2.38
N ILE A 37 -18.48 8.64 1.47
CA ILE A 37 -17.64 7.51 1.84
C ILE A 37 -16.23 8.05 2.03
N PRO A 38 -15.60 7.85 3.21
CA PRO A 38 -14.24 8.31 3.45
C PRO A 38 -13.30 7.65 2.44
N GLY A 39 -12.42 8.44 1.85
CA GLY A 39 -11.50 7.95 0.83
C GLY A 39 -10.25 8.82 0.73
N GLN A 40 -9.12 8.19 0.47
CA GLN A 40 -7.83 8.85 0.34
C GLN A 40 -7.27 8.65 -1.07
N LEU A 41 -6.98 9.76 -1.76
CA LEU A 41 -6.29 9.74 -3.04
C LEU A 41 -4.78 9.96 -2.82
N THR A 42 -3.97 9.04 -3.34
CA THR A 42 -2.51 9.17 -3.39
C THR A 42 -2.00 8.92 -4.80
N VAL A 43 -0.78 9.38 -5.11
CA VAL A 43 -0.12 9.07 -6.39
C VAL A 43 1.09 8.22 -6.10
N GLN A 44 1.13 7.00 -6.66
CA GLN A 44 2.25 6.07 -6.52
C GLN A 44 2.76 5.71 -7.90
N GLN A 45 4.05 5.96 -8.17
CA GLN A 45 4.70 5.65 -9.44
C GLN A 45 3.97 6.21 -10.68
N GLY A 46 3.32 7.37 -10.52
CA GLY A 46 2.55 8.03 -11.60
C GLY A 46 1.12 7.50 -11.78
N ALA A 47 0.69 6.51 -11.00
CA ALA A 47 -0.69 6.03 -10.96
C ALA A 47 -1.47 6.68 -9.82
N ALA A 48 -2.74 7.01 -10.06
CA ALA A 48 -3.67 7.46 -9.04
C ALA A 48 -4.19 6.25 -8.25
N VAL A 49 -4.05 6.29 -6.92
CA VAL A 49 -4.47 5.24 -6.00
C VAL A 49 -5.54 5.81 -5.06
N TYR A 50 -6.75 5.25 -5.10
CA TYR A 50 -7.86 5.67 -4.26
C TYR A 50 -8.21 4.59 -3.23
N THR A 51 -7.97 4.86 -1.95
CA THR A 51 -8.18 3.90 -0.87
C THR A 51 -9.44 4.26 -0.10
N ILE A 52 -10.36 3.30 0.03
CA ILE A 52 -11.59 3.45 0.83
C ILE A 52 -11.49 2.50 2.03
N PRO A 53 -11.27 2.98 3.26
CA PRO A 53 -11.24 2.12 4.44
C PRO A 53 -12.61 1.49 4.69
N ILE A 54 -12.60 0.25 5.19
CA ILE A 54 -13.80 -0.46 5.64
C ILE A 54 -13.81 -0.40 7.16
N GLU A 55 -14.87 0.16 7.74
CA GLU A 55 -15.05 0.16 9.18
C GLU A 55 -15.39 -1.25 9.67
N VAL A 56 -14.53 -1.80 10.52
CA VAL A 56 -14.71 -3.12 11.11
C VAL A 56 -14.88 -2.96 12.63
N PRO A 57 -15.91 -3.55 13.25
CA PRO A 57 -16.06 -3.50 14.70
C PRO A 57 -14.91 -4.24 15.40
N PRO A 58 -14.46 -3.75 16.57
CA PRO A 58 -13.42 -4.42 17.33
C PRO A 58 -13.86 -5.82 17.77
N GLY A 59 -12.89 -6.73 17.88
CA GLY A 59 -13.11 -8.08 18.38
C GLY A 59 -13.69 -8.07 19.81
N VAL A 60 -14.77 -8.86 20.01
CA VAL A 60 -15.49 -8.92 21.30
C VAL A 60 -15.17 -10.18 22.12
N ALA A 61 -14.35 -11.09 21.60
CA ALA A 61 -14.02 -12.34 22.30
C ALA A 61 -13.00 -12.10 23.43
N PRO A 62 -13.09 -12.85 24.55
CA PRO A 62 -12.10 -12.78 25.62
C PRO A 62 -10.67 -12.99 25.09
N GLY A 63 -9.78 -12.02 25.33
CA GLY A 63 -8.39 -12.05 24.84
C GLY A 63 -8.19 -11.55 23.40
N VAL A 64 -9.24 -11.06 22.74
CA VAL A 64 -9.24 -10.55 21.35
C VAL A 64 -9.78 -9.12 21.29
N ILE A 65 -9.79 -8.42 22.44
CA ILE A 65 -10.17 -7.01 22.53
C ILE A 65 -9.20 -6.21 21.65
N ASP A 66 -9.75 -5.27 20.87
CA ASP A 66 -9.01 -4.41 19.93
C ASP A 66 -8.26 -5.16 18.80
N THR A 67 -8.68 -6.39 18.47
CA THR A 67 -8.20 -7.08 17.27
C THR A 67 -9.22 -6.94 16.15
N GLN A 68 -8.98 -6.01 15.22
CA GLN A 68 -9.72 -5.90 13.96
C GLN A 68 -8.77 -5.99 12.77
N PRO A 69 -9.18 -6.62 11.66
CA PRO A 69 -8.43 -6.55 10.42
C PRO A 69 -8.49 -5.14 9.84
N ASP A 70 -7.36 -4.67 9.32
CA ASP A 70 -7.29 -3.42 8.57
C ASP A 70 -7.70 -3.71 7.11
N LEU A 71 -8.95 -3.43 6.76
CA LEU A 71 -9.53 -3.72 5.45
C LEU A 71 -9.78 -2.42 4.67
N ALA A 72 -9.47 -2.43 3.38
CA ALA A 72 -9.78 -1.31 2.49
C ALA A 72 -10.06 -1.78 1.06
N ILE A 73 -10.82 -0.98 0.32
CA ILE A 73 -10.98 -1.12 -1.13
C ILE A 73 -9.88 -0.28 -1.79
N CYS A 74 -9.09 -0.91 -2.65
CA CYS A 74 -7.99 -0.29 -3.38
C CYS A 74 -8.13 -0.56 -4.88
N PRO A 75 -7.69 0.35 -5.77
CA PRO A 75 -7.65 0.08 -7.20
C PRO A 75 -6.70 -1.07 -7.50
N TYR A 76 -7.10 -1.95 -8.42
CA TYR A 76 -6.27 -3.06 -8.86
C TYR A 76 -5.45 -2.66 -10.08
N ASN A 77 -4.22 -2.20 -9.83
CA ASN A 77 -3.35 -1.58 -10.85
C ASN A 77 -2.90 -2.51 -11.97
N SER A 78 -2.92 -3.83 -11.75
CA SER A 78 -2.53 -4.84 -12.75
C SER A 78 -3.65 -5.20 -13.75
N GLY A 79 -4.81 -4.53 -13.70
CA GLY A 79 -5.90 -4.71 -14.66
C GLY A 79 -6.60 -6.08 -14.61
N GLY A 80 -6.28 -6.89 -13.60
CA GLY A 80 -6.97 -8.16 -13.34
C GLY A 80 -8.32 -7.99 -12.65
N ASN A 81 -8.98 -9.12 -12.46
CA ASN A 81 -10.29 -9.22 -11.81
C ASN A 81 -10.08 -9.63 -10.35
N GLY A 82 -10.34 -8.70 -9.41
CA GLY A 82 -10.24 -8.95 -7.97
C GLY A 82 -11.55 -9.48 -7.39
N LEU A 83 -11.58 -9.68 -6.06
CA LEU A 83 -12.79 -10.07 -5.32
C LEU A 83 -13.96 -9.09 -5.52
N LEU A 84 -13.65 -7.82 -5.83
CA LEU A 84 -14.63 -6.75 -6.00
C LEU A 84 -14.89 -6.41 -7.47
N GLY A 85 -14.39 -7.24 -8.40
CA GLY A 85 -14.50 -7.01 -9.84
C GLY A 85 -13.24 -6.40 -10.47
N VAL A 86 -13.35 -6.03 -11.74
CA VAL A 86 -12.26 -5.43 -12.50
C VAL A 86 -11.96 -4.02 -12.00
N GLY A 87 -10.68 -3.73 -11.79
CA GLY A 87 -10.22 -2.40 -11.37
C GLY A 87 -10.28 -2.14 -9.87
N PHE A 88 -10.85 -3.05 -9.07
CA PHE A 88 -10.91 -2.96 -7.62
C PHE A 88 -10.38 -4.22 -6.95
N SER A 89 -9.84 -4.05 -5.75
CA SER A 89 -9.34 -5.13 -4.90
C SER A 89 -9.64 -4.83 -3.44
N LEU A 90 -9.70 -5.89 -2.63
CA LEU A 90 -9.85 -5.81 -1.19
C LEU A 90 -8.48 -6.06 -0.56
N SER A 91 -7.94 -5.07 0.17
CA SER A 91 -6.71 -5.21 0.95
C SER A 91 -6.98 -5.71 2.35
N GLY A 92 -5.92 -6.13 3.06
CA GLY A 92 -6.00 -6.62 4.44
C GLY A 92 -6.33 -8.11 4.57
N LEU A 93 -6.52 -8.79 3.45
CA LEU A 93 -6.64 -10.24 3.38
C LEU A 93 -5.36 -10.84 2.80
N SER A 94 -4.88 -11.92 3.40
CA SER A 94 -3.85 -12.75 2.79
C SER A 94 -4.48 -13.77 1.83
N VAL A 95 -3.87 -13.93 0.67
CA VAL A 95 -4.33 -14.86 -0.37
C VAL A 95 -3.19 -15.77 -0.79
N ILE A 96 -3.43 -17.08 -0.72
CA ILE A 96 -2.53 -18.07 -1.31
C ILE A 96 -2.91 -18.27 -2.77
N THR A 97 -2.00 -17.93 -3.67
CA THR A 97 -2.15 -18.17 -5.10
C THR A 97 -1.26 -19.32 -5.56
N ARG A 98 -1.65 -19.99 -6.65
CA ARG A 98 -0.73 -20.89 -7.36
C ARG A 98 0.13 -20.07 -8.31
N CYS A 99 1.42 -20.36 -8.34
CA CYS A 99 2.39 -19.71 -9.20
C CYS A 99 3.20 -20.75 -9.98
N GLY A 100 3.63 -20.35 -11.17
CA GLY A 100 4.40 -21.21 -12.07
C GLY A 100 5.84 -21.43 -11.60
N GLN A 101 6.50 -22.39 -12.23
CA GLN A 101 7.92 -22.66 -12.04
C GLN A 101 8.77 -21.68 -12.85
N THR A 102 9.93 -21.30 -12.31
CA THR A 102 10.88 -20.40 -12.95
C THR A 102 12.23 -21.10 -13.10
N ILE A 103 12.94 -20.85 -14.20
CA ILE A 103 14.27 -21.45 -14.42
C ILE A 103 15.24 -21.09 -13.28
N ALA A 104 15.15 -19.88 -12.74
CA ALA A 104 16.03 -19.40 -11.67
C ALA A 104 15.85 -20.17 -10.34
N GLN A 105 14.67 -20.71 -10.06
CA GLN A 105 14.35 -21.34 -8.77
C GLN A 105 14.06 -22.85 -8.90
N ASP A 106 13.62 -23.32 -10.07
CA ASP A 106 13.19 -24.70 -10.34
C ASP A 106 14.01 -25.42 -11.41
N GLU A 107 14.95 -24.72 -12.06
CA GLU A 107 15.67 -25.20 -13.25
C GLU A 107 14.76 -25.48 -14.46
N GLN A 108 13.45 -25.25 -14.32
CA GLN A 108 12.43 -25.48 -15.33
C GLN A 108 11.43 -24.32 -15.38
N LYS A 109 10.94 -24.02 -16.58
CA LYS A 109 9.84 -23.07 -16.77
C LYS A 109 8.53 -23.83 -16.80
N GLY A 110 7.56 -23.41 -15.99
CA GLY A 110 6.23 -24.01 -15.96
C GLY A 110 5.15 -22.99 -15.65
N GLY A 111 3.97 -23.13 -16.28
CA GLY A 111 2.79 -22.35 -15.91
C GLY A 111 2.11 -22.88 -14.65
N VAL A 112 0.90 -22.39 -14.38
CA VAL A 112 -0.01 -22.97 -13.38
C VAL A 112 -0.86 -24.03 -14.08
N TYR A 113 -0.72 -25.28 -13.67
CA TYR A 113 -1.39 -26.44 -14.25
C TYR A 113 -2.48 -27.05 -13.34
N TYR A 114 -2.65 -26.51 -12.13
CA TYR A 114 -3.57 -27.02 -11.09
C TYR A 114 -3.25 -28.44 -10.63
N ASP A 115 -1.97 -28.80 -10.62
CA ASP A 115 -1.47 -30.10 -10.16
C ASP A 115 -0.34 -29.93 -9.12
N SER A 116 0.42 -30.99 -8.85
CA SER A 116 1.52 -31.00 -7.87
C SER A 116 2.80 -30.29 -8.35
N ARG A 117 2.86 -29.88 -9.63
CA ARG A 117 3.99 -29.14 -10.20
C ARG A 117 3.93 -27.65 -9.91
N ASP A 118 2.76 -27.14 -9.56
CA ASP A 118 2.57 -25.75 -9.19
C ASP A 118 3.28 -25.40 -7.88
N ARG A 119 3.65 -24.13 -7.76
CA ARG A 119 4.20 -23.54 -6.54
C ARG A 119 3.12 -22.71 -5.86
N PHE A 120 3.32 -22.40 -4.59
CA PHE A 120 2.37 -21.58 -3.83
C PHE A 120 3.00 -20.24 -3.48
N CYS A 121 2.23 -19.18 -3.71
CA CYS A 121 2.65 -17.80 -3.50
C CYS A 121 1.62 -17.07 -2.62
N PRO A 122 1.74 -17.15 -1.28
CA PRO A 122 1.05 -16.26 -0.35
C PRO A 122 1.44 -14.82 -0.63
N ASP A 123 0.45 -13.98 -0.94
CA ASP A 123 0.65 -12.54 -1.15
C ASP A 123 1.72 -12.21 -2.22
N GLY A 124 1.86 -13.10 -3.21
CA GLY A 124 2.83 -13.00 -4.30
C GLY A 124 4.26 -13.43 -3.95
N GLN A 125 4.54 -13.76 -2.68
CA GLN A 125 5.83 -14.28 -2.23
C GLN A 125 5.85 -15.80 -2.33
N ARG A 126 6.83 -16.36 -3.04
CA ARG A 126 6.88 -17.80 -3.31
C ARG A 126 7.35 -18.60 -2.12
N LEU A 127 6.61 -19.64 -1.74
CA LEU A 127 7.03 -20.61 -0.74
C LEU A 127 8.07 -21.60 -1.26
N ILE A 128 9.07 -21.86 -0.43
CA ILE A 128 10.13 -22.84 -0.61
C ILE A 128 10.13 -23.78 0.59
N ALA A 129 10.06 -25.09 0.34
CA ALA A 129 10.11 -26.08 1.40
C ALA A 129 11.46 -26.09 2.12
N ILE A 130 11.39 -26.04 3.45
CA ILE A 130 12.50 -26.29 4.36
C ILE A 130 12.49 -27.73 4.89
N SER A 131 11.33 -28.38 4.90
CA SER A 131 11.20 -29.81 5.15
C SER A 131 9.96 -30.38 4.45
N GLY A 132 10.01 -31.68 4.13
CA GLY A 132 8.97 -32.34 3.32
C GLY A 132 9.02 -31.95 1.84
N THR A 133 8.03 -32.41 1.08
CA THR A 133 7.90 -32.12 -0.36
C THR A 133 7.33 -30.72 -0.58
N ASN A 134 7.90 -29.95 -1.50
CA ASN A 134 7.40 -28.60 -1.82
C ASN A 134 5.95 -28.63 -2.33
N GLY A 135 5.05 -27.97 -1.59
CA GLY A 135 3.60 -28.00 -1.83
C GLY A 135 2.89 -29.27 -1.32
N GLY A 136 3.61 -30.17 -0.64
CA GLY A 136 3.09 -31.41 -0.09
C GLY A 136 2.43 -31.23 1.29
N ASN A 137 1.58 -32.19 1.65
CA ASN A 137 0.95 -32.22 2.97
C ASN A 137 2.02 -32.34 4.08
N GLY A 138 1.89 -31.53 5.14
CA GLY A 138 2.82 -31.51 6.27
C GLY A 138 4.20 -30.90 5.97
N ALA A 139 4.40 -30.31 4.79
CA ALA A 139 5.67 -29.64 4.47
C ALA A 139 5.80 -28.31 5.22
N HIS A 140 6.97 -28.05 5.80
CA HIS A 140 7.28 -26.73 6.34
C HIS A 140 7.94 -25.89 5.26
N GLN A 141 7.51 -24.63 5.10
CA GLN A 141 7.92 -23.76 4.00
C GLN A 141 8.16 -22.34 4.50
N ARG A 142 9.01 -21.61 3.78
CA ARG A 142 9.29 -20.19 4.00
C ARG A 142 9.30 -19.45 2.67
N SER A 143 8.92 -18.17 2.67
CA SER A 143 9.11 -17.28 1.53
C SER A 143 10.57 -16.84 1.38
#